data_AF-D5U244-F1
#
_entry.id   AF-D5U244-F1
#
_cell.length_a   1.000
_cell.length_b   1.000
_cell.length_c   1.000
_cell.angle_alpha   90.00
_cell.angle_beta   90.00
_cell.angle_gamma   90.00
#
_symmetry.space_group_name_H-M   'P 1'
#
loop_
_entity.id
_entity.type
_entity.pdbx_description
1 polymer ?
#
loop_
_entity_poly.entity_id
_entity_poly.type
_entity_poly.pdbx_seq_one_letter_code
_entity_poly.pdbx_strand_id
1 'polypeptide(L)'
;MTDVGMGKSHKHLPQVKLVAWLNQADSIIASAAKLTISPRDFTEILEGLSSDKKDSWIRELVSRGHGSPLEHSIYVFEVVCSRACSHQLVRHRHASYSQLSQRYSDKFLRKLVEKASVLINSNVPEGFLEASKLLEEAGLILDDFHTLLDVVSEAYVIPPVVVEMKEAWFLKELLKATATYYRALASQVPYEDARYLLPQAVKTRILVSMNARELLEVFLPLRMCSRAQWEIRMIAWELRNQLVKTHPAIFTYAGPRCVLLENRARISPCNLEDYLEGKCSFTIQRCPELVPKDKIQSCLKSAAHNPAPLDTFSR
;
A
#
# COMPACT_ATOMS: atom_id res chain seq x y z
N MET A 1 -19.15 2.70 -2.64
CA MET A 1 -18.98 1.56 -1.71
C MET A 1 -19.50 0.31 -2.39
N THR A 2 -18.61 -0.43 -3.08
CA THR A 2 -18.86 -1.84 -3.40
C THR A 2 -18.05 -2.63 -2.41
N ASP A 3 -18.76 -3.28 -1.51
CA ASP A 3 -18.25 -4.30 -0.61
C ASP A 3 -17.65 -5.42 -1.48
N VAL A 4 -16.35 -5.36 -1.71
CA VAL A 4 -15.59 -6.47 -2.32
C VAL A 4 -15.50 -7.51 -1.23
N GLY A 5 -16.50 -8.40 -1.20
CA GLY A 5 -16.65 -9.43 -0.20
C GLY A 5 -15.34 -10.14 0.11
N MET A 6 -14.85 -9.95 1.34
CA MET A 6 -13.66 -10.60 1.91
C MET A 6 -13.93 -12.09 2.19
N GLY A 7 -14.39 -12.84 1.18
CA GLY A 7 -14.81 -14.24 1.30
C GLY A 7 -13.95 -15.27 0.53
N LYS A 8 -13.04 -14.83 -0.35
CA LYS A 8 -11.99 -15.66 -0.95
C LYS A 8 -10.68 -14.88 -0.89
N SER A 9 -9.66 -15.39 -0.22
CA SER A 9 -8.49 -14.58 0.13
C SER A 9 -7.78 -14.08 -1.13
N HIS A 10 -7.79 -12.76 -1.36
CA HIS A 10 -7.00 -12.06 -2.39
C HIS A 10 -5.50 -12.07 -2.03
N LYS A 11 -4.92 -13.24 -1.76
CA LYS A 11 -3.51 -13.39 -1.39
C LYS A 11 -2.58 -12.90 -2.48
N HIS A 12 -2.99 -12.90 -3.75
CA HIS A 12 -2.21 -12.36 -4.86
C HIS A 12 -2.06 -10.84 -4.85
N LEU A 13 -2.83 -10.11 -4.03
CA LEU A 13 -2.78 -8.64 -3.93
C LEU A 13 -1.93 -8.19 -2.72
N PRO A 14 -1.44 -6.93 -2.71
CA PRO A 14 -0.80 -6.38 -1.54
C PRO A 14 -1.77 -6.28 -0.37
N GLN A 15 -1.23 -6.37 0.86
CA GLN A 15 -2.00 -6.28 2.09
C GLN A 15 -1.41 -5.18 2.97
N VAL A 16 -2.28 -4.44 3.66
CA VAL A 16 -1.91 -3.35 4.56
C VAL A 16 -2.69 -3.50 5.84
N LYS A 17 -2.01 -3.32 6.97
CA LYS A 17 -2.63 -3.27 8.29
C LYS A 17 -1.99 -2.17 9.13
N LEU A 18 -2.78 -1.22 9.61
CA LEU A 18 -2.40 -0.29 10.65
C LEU A 18 -2.25 -1.07 11.96
N VAL A 19 -1.04 -1.12 12.49
CA VAL A 19 -0.70 -1.93 13.67
C VAL A 19 -0.49 -1.09 14.92
N ALA A 20 -0.11 0.18 14.79
CA ALA A 20 0.03 1.10 15.90
C ALA A 20 -0.09 2.56 15.45
N TRP A 21 -0.45 3.44 16.37
CA TRP A 21 -0.49 4.88 16.18
C TRP A 21 -0.35 5.60 17.51
N LEU A 22 -0.04 6.90 17.48
CA LEU A 22 -0.10 7.75 18.67
C LEU A 22 -1.55 8.01 19.08
N ASN A 23 -1.91 7.63 20.31
CA ASN A 23 -3.22 7.95 20.86
C ASN A 23 -3.39 9.47 20.98
N GLN A 24 -4.61 9.97 20.70
CA GLN A 24 -4.93 11.40 20.74
C GLN A 24 -4.09 12.27 19.78
N ALA A 25 -3.63 11.70 18.66
CA ALA A 25 -2.82 12.44 17.67
C ALA A 25 -3.50 13.74 17.21
N ASP A 26 -4.82 13.71 17.02
CA ASP A 26 -5.65 14.87 16.69
C ASP A 26 -5.50 16.01 17.72
N SER A 27 -5.55 15.65 19.00
CA SER A 27 -5.50 16.57 20.12
C SER A 27 -4.11 17.18 20.25
N ILE A 28 -3.06 16.36 20.10
CA ILE A 28 -1.67 16.79 20.10
C ILE A 28 -1.40 17.75 18.94
N ILE A 29 -1.82 17.40 17.72
CA ILE A 29 -1.65 18.23 16.52
C ILE A 29 -2.35 19.59 16.68
N ALA A 30 -3.63 19.59 17.09
CA ALA A 30 -4.39 20.81 17.30
C ALA A 30 -3.76 21.71 18.37
N SER A 31 -3.27 21.10 19.46
CA SER A 31 -2.63 21.80 20.57
C SER A 31 -1.28 22.38 20.17
N ALA A 32 -0.47 21.62 19.43
CA ALA A 32 0.81 22.08 18.90
C ALA A 32 0.64 23.25 17.92
N ALA A 33 -0.39 23.22 17.08
CA ALA A 33 -0.73 24.34 16.20
C ALA A 33 -1.05 25.60 17.02
N LYS A 34 -1.94 25.47 18.01
CA LYS A 34 -2.39 26.58 18.87
C LYS A 34 -1.28 27.14 19.78
N LEU A 35 -0.36 26.28 20.24
CA LEU A 35 0.75 26.66 21.12
C LEU A 35 1.57 27.82 20.55
N THR A 36 1.75 27.86 19.22
CA THR A 36 2.59 28.86 18.55
C THR A 36 2.08 30.31 18.65
N ILE A 37 0.81 30.50 19.02
CA ILE A 37 0.17 31.82 19.10
C ILE A 37 -0.54 32.08 20.44
N SER A 38 -0.63 31.06 21.30
CA SER A 38 -1.37 31.11 22.55
C SER A 38 -0.44 31.54 23.70
N PRO A 39 -0.88 32.41 24.63
CA PRO A 39 -0.10 32.74 25.83
C PRO A 39 -0.14 31.64 26.90
N ARG A 40 -0.86 30.54 26.65
CA ARG A 40 -1.00 29.39 27.55
C ARG A 40 0.00 28.31 27.18
N ASP A 41 0.42 27.52 28.17
CA ASP A 41 1.30 26.39 27.92
C ASP A 41 0.59 25.23 27.18
N PHE A 42 1.38 24.23 26.76
CA PHE A 42 0.86 23.10 26.00
C PHE A 42 -0.15 22.26 26.78
N THR A 43 0.08 22.02 28.07
CA THR A 43 -0.75 21.17 28.91
C THR A 43 -2.14 21.79 29.10
N GLU A 44 -2.19 23.08 29.43
CA GLU A 44 -3.44 23.84 29.55
C GLU A 44 -4.23 23.88 28.22
N ILE A 45 -3.52 23.94 27.09
CA ILE A 45 -4.14 23.90 25.77
C ILE A 45 -4.74 22.53 25.50
N LEU A 46 -3.98 21.47 25.76
CA LEU A 46 -4.38 20.08 25.49
C LEU A 46 -5.62 19.69 26.30
N GLU A 47 -5.65 20.03 27.59
CA GLU A 47 -6.78 19.73 28.49
C GLU A 47 -8.01 20.60 28.18
N GLY A 48 -7.81 21.83 27.72
CA GLY A 48 -8.89 22.81 27.50
C GLY A 48 -9.48 22.85 26.09
N LEU A 49 -9.02 22.02 25.15
CA LEU A 49 -9.48 22.02 23.76
C LEU A 49 -10.70 21.10 23.56
N SER A 50 -11.88 21.71 23.35
CA SER A 50 -13.08 20.96 22.96
C SER A 50 -12.94 20.29 21.59
N SER A 51 -13.73 19.24 21.34
CA SER A 51 -13.69 18.49 20.08
C SER A 51 -13.86 19.38 18.84
N ASP A 52 -14.87 20.25 18.83
CA ASP A 52 -15.15 21.13 17.69
C ASP A 52 -14.00 22.09 17.39
N LYS A 53 -13.32 22.58 18.43
CA LYS A 53 -12.16 23.45 18.26
C LYS A 53 -10.97 22.68 17.70
N LYS A 54 -10.75 21.43 18.11
CA LYS A 54 -9.69 20.58 17.57
C LYS A 54 -9.87 20.37 16.06
N ASP A 55 -11.08 20.02 15.64
CA ASP A 55 -11.40 19.83 14.22
C ASP A 55 -11.21 21.10 13.40
N SER A 56 -11.61 22.25 13.95
CA SER A 56 -11.37 23.57 13.34
C SER A 56 -9.88 23.84 13.13
N TRP A 57 -9.06 23.62 14.17
CA TRP A 57 -7.60 23.81 14.09
C TRP A 57 -6.95 22.89 13.06
N ILE A 58 -7.31 21.59 13.06
CA ILE A 58 -6.75 20.63 12.11
C ILE A 58 -7.17 20.98 10.68
N ARG A 59 -8.44 21.33 10.46
CA ARG A 59 -8.95 21.74 9.14
C ARG A 59 -8.21 22.97 8.61
N GLU A 60 -8.01 23.98 9.45
CA GLU A 60 -7.28 25.21 9.10
C GLU A 60 -5.82 24.91 8.73
N LEU A 61 -5.17 24.06 9.51
CA LEU A 61 -3.79 23.63 9.29
C LEU A 61 -3.60 22.94 7.95
N VAL A 62 -4.46 21.95 7.63
CA VAL A 62 -4.43 21.22 6.35
C VAL A 62 -4.69 22.16 5.18
N SER A 63 -5.67 23.06 5.32
CA SER A 63 -6.05 24.01 4.26
C SER A 63 -4.93 25.03 3.96
N ARG A 64 -4.20 25.50 4.99
CA ARG A 64 -3.07 26.42 4.81
C ARG A 64 -1.77 25.74 4.41
N GLY A 65 -1.68 24.42 4.53
CA GLY A 65 -0.42 23.68 4.36
C GLY A 65 0.59 23.97 5.47
N HIS A 66 0.12 24.27 6.69
CA HIS A 66 0.98 24.45 7.85
C HIS A 66 1.43 23.08 8.39
N GLY A 67 2.31 22.38 7.68
CA GLY A 67 2.56 20.96 7.92
C GLY A 67 3.30 20.58 9.21
N SER A 68 4.00 21.51 9.89
CA SER A 68 4.87 21.14 11.02
C SER A 68 4.15 20.50 12.21
N PRO A 69 2.95 20.93 12.66
CA PRO A 69 2.30 20.29 13.80
C PRO A 69 1.85 18.86 13.49
N LEU A 70 1.63 18.49 12.22
CA LEU A 70 1.29 17.12 11.79
C LEU A 70 2.41 16.12 12.08
N GLU A 71 3.65 16.59 12.25
CA GLU A 71 4.80 15.73 12.55
C GLU A 71 4.77 15.16 13.96
N HIS A 72 3.99 15.73 14.89
CA HIS A 72 3.80 15.24 16.26
C HIS A 72 2.87 14.01 16.34
N SER A 73 2.80 13.21 15.28
CA SER A 73 2.03 11.98 15.21
C SER A 73 2.87 10.87 14.58
N ILE A 74 2.51 9.62 14.83
CA ILE A 74 3.15 8.47 14.18
C ILE A 74 2.11 7.41 13.90
N TYR A 75 2.21 6.79 12.72
CA TYR A 75 1.36 5.69 12.27
C TYR A 75 2.26 4.58 11.74
N VAL A 76 2.01 3.37 12.21
CA VAL A 76 2.82 2.19 11.90
C VAL A 76 1.96 1.19 11.17
N PHE A 77 2.41 0.79 9.98
CA PHE A 77 1.71 -0.17 9.13
C PHE A 77 2.58 -1.42 8.90
N GLU A 78 1.96 -2.58 9.00
CA GLU A 78 2.48 -3.80 8.39
C GLU A 78 1.98 -3.87 6.94
N VAL A 79 2.90 -3.97 5.99
CA VAL A 79 2.61 -4.08 4.57
C VAL A 79 3.21 -5.37 4.03
N VAL A 80 2.41 -6.15 3.30
CA VAL A 80 2.87 -7.28 2.49
C VAL A 80 2.71 -6.88 1.02
N CYS A 81 3.81 -6.84 0.28
CA CYS A 81 3.83 -6.41 -1.12
C CYS A 81 4.95 -7.14 -1.88
N SER A 82 5.10 -6.89 -3.17
CA SER A 82 6.21 -7.38 -3.99
C SER A 82 7.50 -6.66 -3.64
N ARG A 83 8.65 -7.28 -3.98
CA ARG A 83 9.95 -6.61 -3.93
C ARG A 83 9.97 -5.36 -4.82
N ALA A 84 9.38 -5.42 -6.02
CA ALA A 84 9.24 -4.27 -6.92
C ALA A 84 8.53 -3.08 -6.25
N CYS A 85 7.40 -3.33 -5.59
CA CYS A 85 6.63 -2.28 -4.92
C CYS A 85 7.38 -1.74 -3.69
N SER A 86 8.03 -2.62 -2.91
CA SER A 86 8.83 -2.16 -1.77
C SER A 86 9.93 -1.18 -2.17
N HIS A 87 10.51 -1.35 -3.37
CA HIS A 87 11.51 -0.44 -3.94
C HIS A 87 10.98 0.95 -4.29
N GLN A 88 9.66 1.09 -4.51
CA GLN A 88 8.98 2.37 -4.66
C GLN A 88 8.62 2.97 -3.29
N LEU A 89 8.22 2.12 -2.34
CA LEU A 89 7.81 2.51 -0.98
C LEU A 89 8.97 3.14 -0.20
N VAL A 90 10.16 2.52 -0.22
CA VAL A 90 11.35 3.01 0.52
C VAL A 90 11.96 4.30 -0.04
N ARG A 91 11.40 4.86 -1.13
CA ARG A 91 11.82 6.16 -1.68
C ARG A 91 11.29 7.35 -0.87
N HIS A 92 10.34 7.10 0.02
CA HIS A 92 9.79 8.08 0.94
C HIS A 92 10.67 8.14 2.20
N ARG A 93 11.54 9.16 2.26
CA ARG A 93 12.67 9.17 3.21
C ARG A 93 12.28 9.65 4.61
N HIS A 94 11.12 10.29 4.77
CA HIS A 94 10.60 10.70 6.08
C HIS A 94 9.72 9.59 6.67
N ALA A 95 10.31 8.40 6.74
CA ALA A 95 9.68 7.19 7.22
C ALA A 95 10.74 6.23 7.80
N SER A 96 10.31 5.32 8.66
CA SER A 96 11.15 4.25 9.20
C SER A 96 10.71 2.90 8.65
N TYR A 97 11.68 2.03 8.33
CA TYR A 97 11.41 0.75 7.66
C TYR A 97 12.10 -0.42 8.36
N SER A 98 11.36 -1.52 8.54
CA SER A 98 11.91 -2.82 8.90
C SER A 98 11.37 -3.87 7.95
N GLN A 99 12.23 -4.45 7.11
CA GLN A 99 11.81 -5.32 6.02
C GLN A 99 12.34 -6.75 6.18
N LEU A 100 11.52 -7.73 5.80
CA LEU A 100 11.90 -9.13 5.72
C LEU A 100 13.14 -9.30 4.81
N SER A 101 14.24 -9.75 5.40
CA SER A 101 15.50 -9.95 4.69
C SER A 101 15.53 -11.31 3.99
N GLN A 102 15.78 -11.30 2.68
CA GLN A 102 16.03 -12.51 1.89
C GLN A 102 17.42 -13.12 2.13
N ARG A 103 18.30 -12.46 2.89
CA ARG A 103 19.59 -13.04 3.31
C ARG A 103 19.42 -14.07 4.43
N TYR A 104 18.31 -13.98 5.17
CA TYR A 104 18.07 -14.78 6.38
C TYR A 104 16.76 -15.56 6.33
N SER A 105 15.88 -15.30 5.36
CA SER A 105 14.52 -15.85 5.38
C SER A 105 13.88 -15.98 3.99
N ASP A 106 13.21 -17.11 3.80
CA ASP A 106 12.43 -17.50 2.63
C ASP A 106 11.00 -17.95 3.01
N LYS A 107 10.48 -17.49 4.16
CA LYS A 107 9.20 -17.96 4.76
C LYS A 107 8.01 -17.99 3.80
N PHE A 108 7.90 -17.02 2.88
CA PHE A 108 6.83 -17.00 1.89
C PHE A 108 7.00 -18.13 0.84
N LEU A 109 8.23 -18.41 0.41
CA LEU A 109 8.53 -19.51 -0.51
C LEU A 109 8.25 -20.87 0.14
N ARG A 110 8.56 -21.02 1.44
CA ARG A 110 8.23 -22.24 2.20
C ARG A 110 6.74 -22.52 2.26
N LYS A 111 5.91 -21.48 2.48
CA LYS A 111 4.45 -21.61 2.43
C LYS A 111 3.94 -22.05 1.06
N LEU A 112 4.57 -21.57 -0.01
CA LEU A 112 4.27 -22.03 -1.37
C LEU A 112 4.60 -23.51 -1.53
N VAL A 113 5.75 -23.97 -1.02
CA VAL A 113 6.14 -25.40 -1.03
C VAL A 113 5.14 -26.25 -0.24
N GLU A 114 4.79 -25.85 0.98
CA GLU A 114 3.77 -26.52 1.82
C GLU A 114 2.42 -26.61 1.09
N LYS A 115 2.01 -25.52 0.45
CA LYS A 115 0.75 -25.46 -0.29
C LYS A 115 0.78 -26.38 -1.52
N ALA A 116 1.88 -26.38 -2.26
CA ALA A 116 2.07 -27.25 -3.42
C ALA A 116 2.07 -28.72 -3.01
N SER A 117 2.75 -29.10 -1.92
CA SER A 117 2.82 -30.49 -1.46
C SER A 117 1.43 -31.05 -1.13
N VAL A 118 0.60 -30.27 -0.44
CA VAL A 118 -0.79 -30.65 -0.13
C VAL A 118 -1.59 -30.90 -1.41
N LEU A 119 -1.46 -30.06 -2.44
CA LEU A 119 -2.27 -30.18 -3.65
C LEU A 119 -1.86 -31.33 -4.56
N ILE A 120 -0.61 -31.78 -4.50
CA ILE A 120 -0.13 -32.96 -5.25
C ILE A 120 -0.12 -34.24 -4.40
N ASN A 121 -0.69 -34.21 -3.19
CA ASN A 121 -0.71 -35.34 -2.25
C ASN A 121 0.69 -35.87 -1.89
N SER A 122 1.63 -34.96 -1.64
CA SER A 122 3.02 -35.27 -1.25
C SER A 122 3.34 -34.73 0.15
N ASN A 123 4.36 -35.30 0.79
CA ASN A 123 4.85 -34.85 2.09
C ASN A 123 5.56 -33.49 1.96
N VAL A 124 5.48 -32.67 3.02
CA VAL A 124 6.23 -31.42 3.08
C VAL A 124 7.73 -31.74 3.14
N PRO A 125 8.54 -31.25 2.19
CA PRO A 125 9.96 -31.56 2.14
C PRO A 125 10.73 -30.81 3.23
N GLU A 126 11.63 -31.51 3.91
CA GLU A 126 12.53 -30.90 4.91
C GLU A 126 13.78 -30.28 4.25
N GLY A 127 14.27 -30.89 3.17
CA GLY A 127 15.48 -30.47 2.45
C GLY A 127 15.20 -29.62 1.21
N PHE A 128 16.22 -28.86 0.79
CA PHE A 128 16.12 -27.96 -0.36
C PHE A 128 16.02 -28.70 -1.70
N LEU A 129 16.69 -29.85 -1.84
CA LEU A 129 16.64 -30.61 -3.09
C LEU A 129 15.25 -31.21 -3.32
N GLU A 130 14.66 -31.74 -2.25
CA GLU A 130 13.31 -32.28 -2.22
C GLU A 130 12.29 -31.19 -2.52
N ALA A 131 12.46 -29.98 -1.94
CA ALA A 131 11.64 -28.83 -2.26
C ALA A 131 11.72 -28.44 -3.74
N SER A 132 12.93 -28.41 -4.33
CA SER A 132 13.09 -28.15 -5.78
C SER A 132 12.33 -29.18 -6.62
N LYS A 133 12.54 -30.47 -6.35
CA LYS A 133 11.89 -31.56 -7.11
C LYS A 133 10.38 -31.53 -6.98
N LEU A 134 9.87 -31.28 -5.78
CA LEU A 134 8.43 -31.16 -5.54
C LEU A 134 7.80 -30.03 -6.35
N LEU A 135 8.46 -28.87 -6.44
CA LEU A 135 7.94 -27.75 -7.22
C LEU A 135 8.02 -28.01 -8.73
N GLU A 136 9.03 -28.74 -9.20
CA GLU A 136 9.12 -29.19 -10.60
C GLU A 136 7.98 -30.15 -10.95
N GLU A 137 7.72 -31.14 -10.09
CA GLU A 137 6.60 -32.06 -10.23
C GLU A 137 5.25 -31.33 -10.19
N ALA A 138 5.07 -30.41 -9.22
CA ALA A 138 3.88 -29.57 -9.15
C ALA A 138 3.67 -28.74 -10.42
N GLY A 139 4.73 -28.26 -11.07
CA GLY A 139 4.63 -27.53 -12.34
C GLY A 139 4.17 -28.38 -13.54
N LEU A 140 4.32 -29.70 -13.45
CA LEU A 140 3.86 -30.68 -14.44
C LEU A 140 2.44 -31.16 -14.16
N ILE A 141 2.08 -31.33 -12.88
CA ILE A 141 0.76 -31.85 -12.45
C ILE A 141 -0.28 -30.73 -12.44
N LEU A 142 0.08 -29.53 -11.98
CA LEU A 142 -0.84 -28.42 -11.82
C LEU A 142 -0.95 -27.63 -13.14
N ASP A 143 -2.05 -27.86 -13.86
CA ASP A 143 -2.37 -27.16 -15.11
C ASP A 143 -3.48 -26.12 -14.97
N ASP A 144 -4.36 -26.26 -13.97
CA ASP A 144 -5.45 -25.31 -13.74
C ASP A 144 -4.93 -23.95 -13.23
N PHE A 145 -5.42 -22.88 -13.87
CA PHE A 145 -5.03 -21.51 -13.54
C PHE A 145 -5.35 -21.14 -12.09
N HIS A 146 -6.54 -21.50 -11.59
CA HIS A 146 -6.97 -21.11 -10.25
C HIS A 146 -6.19 -21.85 -9.17
N THR A 147 -5.89 -23.13 -9.39
CA THR A 147 -5.01 -23.94 -8.53
C THR A 147 -3.59 -23.39 -8.51
N LEU A 148 -3.01 -23.09 -9.68
CA LEU A 148 -1.69 -22.45 -9.77
C LEU A 148 -1.68 -21.11 -9.06
N LEU A 149 -2.72 -20.28 -9.27
CA LEU A 149 -2.84 -18.97 -8.64
C LEU A 149 -2.86 -19.09 -7.12
N ASP A 150 -3.62 -20.02 -6.55
CA ASP A 150 -3.67 -20.23 -5.09
C ASP A 150 -2.29 -20.60 -4.51
N VAL A 151 -1.54 -21.47 -5.19
CA VAL A 151 -0.18 -21.86 -4.79
C VAL A 151 0.79 -20.69 -4.85
N VAL A 152 0.94 -20.07 -6.03
CA VAL A 152 1.95 -19.03 -6.23
C VAL A 152 1.62 -17.76 -5.43
N SER A 153 0.34 -17.53 -5.13
CA SER A 153 -0.10 -16.43 -4.27
C SER A 153 0.41 -16.54 -2.84
N GLU A 154 0.91 -17.70 -2.38
CA GLU A 154 1.57 -17.75 -1.07
C GLU A 154 2.85 -16.92 -1.06
N ALA A 155 3.57 -16.86 -2.18
CA ALA A 155 4.89 -16.24 -2.24
C ALA A 155 5.05 -15.07 -3.21
N TYR A 156 4.09 -14.83 -4.08
CA TYR A 156 4.17 -13.79 -5.11
C TYR A 156 2.93 -12.90 -5.09
N VAL A 157 3.15 -11.62 -5.41
CA VAL A 157 2.08 -10.70 -5.81
C VAL A 157 1.86 -10.85 -7.32
N ILE A 158 0.62 -11.06 -7.75
CA ILE A 158 0.29 -11.32 -9.15
C ILE A 158 -0.41 -10.09 -9.73
N PRO A 159 0.07 -9.55 -10.87
CA PRO A 159 -0.60 -8.43 -11.53
C PRO A 159 -2.07 -8.73 -11.87
N PRO A 160 -3.01 -7.80 -11.62
CA PRO A 160 -4.42 -7.98 -11.94
C PRO A 160 -4.66 -8.40 -13.40
N VAL A 161 -3.93 -7.80 -14.34
CA VAL A 161 -4.03 -8.14 -15.77
C VAL A 161 -3.70 -9.61 -16.06
N VAL A 162 -2.73 -10.20 -15.35
CA VAL A 162 -2.38 -11.63 -15.47
C VAL A 162 -3.54 -12.50 -14.96
N VAL A 163 -4.22 -12.04 -13.90
CA VAL A 163 -5.39 -12.73 -13.34
C VAL A 163 -6.61 -12.62 -14.25
N GLU A 164 -6.87 -11.44 -14.81
CA GLU A 164 -7.96 -11.18 -15.74
C GLU A 164 -7.82 -12.00 -17.03
N MET A 165 -6.61 -12.06 -17.58
CA MET A 165 -6.29 -12.83 -18.78
C MET A 165 -6.14 -14.34 -18.52
N LYS A 166 -6.08 -14.75 -17.24
CA LYS A 166 -5.85 -16.15 -16.81
C LYS A 166 -4.59 -16.78 -17.39
N GLU A 167 -3.50 -16.01 -17.42
CA GLU A 167 -2.22 -16.42 -18.03
C GLU A 167 -1.46 -17.42 -17.13
N ALA A 168 -1.76 -18.71 -17.29
CA ALA A 168 -1.16 -19.78 -16.46
C ALA A 168 0.36 -19.92 -16.63
N TRP A 169 0.90 -19.67 -17.82
CA TRP A 169 2.34 -19.76 -18.09
C TRP A 169 3.14 -18.80 -17.18
N PHE A 170 2.59 -17.62 -16.90
CA PHE A 170 3.23 -16.63 -16.02
C PHE A 170 3.40 -17.21 -14.60
N LEU A 171 2.38 -17.90 -14.10
CA LEU A 171 2.39 -18.53 -12.78
C LEU A 171 3.37 -19.71 -12.74
N LYS A 172 3.44 -20.51 -13.81
CA LYS A 172 4.40 -21.62 -13.93
C LYS A 172 5.86 -21.13 -13.90
N GLU A 173 6.17 -20.00 -14.51
CA GLU A 173 7.52 -19.43 -14.44
C GLU A 173 7.89 -18.95 -13.03
N LEU A 174 6.94 -18.43 -12.24
CA LEU A 174 7.18 -18.10 -10.81
C LEU A 174 7.45 -19.36 -9.97
N LEU A 175 6.71 -20.45 -10.24
CA LEU A 175 6.90 -21.74 -9.59
C LEU A 175 8.29 -22.30 -9.91
N LYS A 176 8.67 -22.31 -11.19
CA LYS A 176 9.98 -22.75 -11.69
C LYS A 176 11.13 -21.92 -11.13
N ALA A 177 10.98 -20.60 -11.01
CA ALA A 177 11.99 -19.75 -10.40
C ALA A 177 12.21 -20.13 -8.92
N THR A 178 11.14 -20.47 -8.20
CA THR A 178 11.20 -20.96 -6.82
C THR A 178 11.89 -22.31 -6.72
N ALA A 179 11.60 -23.24 -7.65
CA ALA A 179 12.31 -24.52 -7.72
C ALA A 179 13.82 -24.31 -7.95
N THR A 180 14.17 -23.44 -8.91
CA THR A 180 15.56 -23.11 -9.24
C THR A 180 16.29 -22.47 -8.05
N TYR A 181 15.61 -21.61 -7.30
CA TYR A 181 16.11 -21.05 -6.05
C TYR A 181 16.45 -22.14 -5.02
N TYR A 182 15.55 -23.10 -4.79
CA TYR A 182 15.81 -24.21 -3.86
C TYR A 182 16.91 -25.15 -4.35
N ARG A 183 17.02 -25.37 -5.67
CA ARG A 183 18.15 -26.11 -6.26
C ARG A 183 19.50 -25.44 -5.99
N ALA A 184 19.57 -24.11 -6.06
CA ALA A 184 20.77 -23.36 -5.73
C ALA A 184 21.15 -23.53 -4.25
N LEU A 185 20.18 -23.43 -3.34
CA LEU A 185 20.41 -23.68 -1.91
C LEU A 185 20.88 -25.11 -1.64
N ALA A 186 20.31 -26.11 -2.32
CA ALA A 186 20.77 -27.50 -2.24
C ALA A 186 22.22 -27.68 -2.70
N SER A 187 22.69 -26.80 -3.59
CA SER A 187 24.07 -26.73 -4.08
C SER A 187 24.98 -25.88 -3.19
N GLN A 188 24.55 -25.57 -1.96
CA GLN A 188 25.27 -24.74 -0.99
C GLN A 188 25.50 -23.29 -1.41
N VAL A 189 24.78 -22.78 -2.41
CA VAL A 189 24.76 -21.34 -2.70
C VAL A 189 24.07 -20.62 -1.54
N PRO A 190 24.68 -19.59 -0.93
CA PRO A 190 24.09 -18.93 0.23
C PRO A 190 22.82 -18.17 -0.17
N TYR A 191 21.94 -17.96 0.81
CA TYR A 191 20.66 -17.23 0.65
C TYR A 191 20.81 -15.89 -0.06
N GLU A 192 21.89 -15.16 0.22
CA GLU A 192 22.11 -13.82 -0.33
C GLU A 192 22.47 -13.80 -1.82
N ASP A 193 22.94 -14.92 -2.36
CA ASP A 193 23.25 -15.09 -3.78
C ASP A 193 22.14 -15.85 -4.50
N ALA A 194 21.59 -16.89 -3.89
CA ALA A 194 20.48 -17.67 -4.45
C ALA A 194 19.26 -16.78 -4.76
N ARG A 195 19.00 -15.76 -3.93
CA ARG A 195 17.88 -14.81 -4.13
C ARG A 195 17.95 -14.04 -5.45
N TYR A 196 19.09 -13.99 -6.14
CA TYR A 196 19.21 -13.36 -7.46
C TYR A 196 18.35 -14.07 -8.52
N LEU A 197 17.99 -15.34 -8.27
CA LEU A 197 17.09 -16.13 -9.11
C LEU A 197 15.61 -15.78 -8.90
N LEU A 198 15.27 -15.04 -7.84
CA LEU A 198 13.88 -14.74 -7.50
C LEU A 198 13.33 -13.56 -8.31
N PRO A 199 12.15 -13.68 -8.93
CA PRO A 199 11.48 -12.60 -9.62
C PRO A 199 11.13 -11.44 -8.67
N GLN A 200 11.05 -10.21 -9.21
CA GLN A 200 10.68 -9.02 -8.45
C GLN A 200 9.25 -9.04 -7.87
N ALA A 201 8.40 -9.95 -8.37
CA ALA A 201 7.06 -10.21 -7.86
C ALA A 201 7.05 -10.89 -6.47
N VAL A 202 8.20 -11.41 -6.02
CA VAL A 202 8.30 -12.13 -4.74
C VAL A 202 7.87 -11.25 -3.58
N LYS A 203 7.04 -11.81 -2.71
CA LYS A 203 6.51 -11.13 -1.55
C LYS A 203 7.60 -10.77 -0.55
N THR A 204 7.41 -9.61 0.06
CA THR A 204 8.14 -9.14 1.21
C THR A 204 7.15 -8.59 2.21
N ARG A 205 7.53 -8.65 3.49
CA ARG A 205 6.81 -7.99 4.57
C ARG A 205 7.65 -6.82 5.03
N ILE A 206 7.06 -5.65 5.14
CA ILE A 206 7.72 -4.43 5.58
C ILE A 206 6.86 -3.73 6.61
N LEU A 207 7.45 -3.43 7.76
CA LEU A 207 6.90 -2.48 8.72
C LEU A 207 7.32 -1.10 8.26
N VAL A 208 6.36 -0.17 8.16
CA VAL A 208 6.61 1.23 7.80
C VAL A 208 5.97 2.16 8.82
N SER A 209 6.75 3.11 9.31
CA SER A 209 6.27 4.16 10.21
C SER A 209 6.35 5.52 9.53
N MET A 210 5.25 6.28 9.53
CA MET A 210 5.17 7.63 8.95
C MET A 210 4.37 8.55 9.88
N ASN A 211 4.76 9.82 9.97
CA ASN A 211 3.94 10.84 10.64
C ASN A 211 2.81 11.33 9.72
N ALA A 212 1.84 12.07 10.26
CA ALA A 212 0.72 12.58 9.46
C ALA A 212 1.16 13.54 8.35
N ARG A 213 2.28 14.27 8.52
CA ARG A 213 2.79 15.18 7.49
C ARG A 213 3.24 14.41 6.26
N GLU A 214 4.07 13.39 6.44
CA GLU A 214 4.53 12.52 5.36
C GLU A 214 3.32 11.87 4.67
N LEU A 215 2.35 11.37 5.43
CA LEU A 215 1.15 10.74 4.87
C LEU A 215 0.30 11.72 4.04
N LEU A 216 -0.04 12.89 4.61
CA LEU A 216 -0.97 13.85 4.01
C LEU A 216 -0.36 14.67 2.88
N GLU A 217 0.89 15.10 3.02
CA GLU A 217 1.51 16.07 2.12
C GLU A 217 2.37 15.41 1.04
N VAL A 218 2.82 14.17 1.26
CA VAL A 218 3.82 13.52 0.39
C VAL A 218 3.33 12.16 -0.11
N PHE A 219 3.17 11.18 0.77
CA PHE A 219 2.91 9.79 0.42
C PHE A 219 1.57 9.59 -0.30
N LEU A 220 0.45 9.92 0.35
CA LEU A 220 -0.88 9.74 -0.23
C LEU A 220 -1.06 10.58 -1.51
N PRO A 221 -0.66 11.87 -1.56
CA PRO A 221 -0.75 12.67 -2.77
C PRO A 221 -0.04 12.06 -3.97
N LEU A 222 1.15 11.49 -3.76
CA LEU A 222 1.94 10.85 -4.81
C LEU A 222 1.41 9.49 -5.22
N ARG A 223 1.00 8.66 -4.25
CA ARG A 223 0.77 7.24 -4.47
C ARG A 223 -0.69 6.89 -4.75
N MET A 224 -1.65 7.74 -4.36
CA MET A 224 -3.06 7.55 -4.74
C MET A 224 -3.37 7.95 -6.20
N CYS A 225 -2.43 8.62 -6.87
CA CYS A 225 -2.60 9.09 -8.25
C CYS A 225 -2.71 7.92 -9.24
N SER A 226 -3.53 8.06 -10.29
CA SER A 226 -3.63 7.07 -11.39
C SER A 226 -2.30 6.83 -12.13
N ARG A 227 -1.34 7.77 -12.04
CA ARG A 227 0.02 7.63 -12.58
C ARG A 227 0.92 6.73 -11.74
N ALA A 228 0.60 6.52 -10.46
CA ALA A 228 1.35 5.60 -9.62
C ALA A 228 1.11 4.16 -10.08
N GLN A 229 2.14 3.31 -10.00
CA GLN A 229 1.99 1.89 -10.30
C GLN A 229 0.92 1.28 -9.38
N TRP A 230 0.13 0.36 -9.92
CA TRP A 230 -1.11 -0.08 -9.31
C TRP A 230 -0.96 -0.65 -7.89
N GLU A 231 0.13 -1.37 -7.62
CA GLU A 231 0.33 -2.05 -6.34
C GLU A 231 0.55 -1.04 -5.22
N ILE A 232 1.47 -0.08 -5.41
CA ILE A 232 1.68 1.00 -4.44
C ILE A 232 0.46 1.92 -4.35
N ARG A 233 -0.32 2.04 -5.44
CA ARG A 233 -1.58 2.77 -5.42
C ARG A 233 -2.61 2.09 -4.52
N MET A 234 -2.83 0.79 -4.66
CA MET A 234 -3.71 0.03 -3.78
C MET A 234 -3.29 0.15 -2.31
N ILE A 235 -1.98 0.05 -2.03
CA ILE A 235 -1.43 0.27 -0.69
C ILE A 235 -1.81 1.67 -0.19
N ALA A 236 -1.60 2.73 -0.97
CA ALA A 236 -1.90 4.09 -0.56
C ALA A 236 -3.40 4.33 -0.28
N TRP A 237 -4.28 3.81 -1.12
CA TRP A 237 -5.73 3.87 -0.89
C TRP A 237 -6.12 3.14 0.38
N GLU A 238 -5.56 1.96 0.63
CA GLU A 238 -5.87 1.20 1.85
C GLU A 238 -5.30 1.85 3.11
N LEU A 239 -4.09 2.42 3.06
CA LEU A 239 -3.56 3.27 4.14
C LEU A 239 -4.54 4.40 4.46
N ARG A 240 -5.00 5.16 3.44
CA ARG A 240 -5.98 6.24 3.65
C ARG A 240 -7.25 5.71 4.34
N ASN A 241 -7.81 4.61 3.85
CA ASN A 241 -9.07 4.07 4.39
C ASN A 241 -8.94 3.75 5.89
N GLN A 242 -7.84 3.15 6.31
CA GLN A 242 -7.59 2.85 7.72
C GLN A 242 -7.34 4.13 8.53
N LEU A 243 -6.57 5.08 7.98
CA LEU A 243 -6.30 6.38 8.61
C LEU A 243 -7.56 7.22 8.84
N VAL A 244 -8.48 7.27 7.87
CA VAL A 244 -9.76 7.98 8.00
C VAL A 244 -10.63 7.35 9.08
N LYS A 245 -10.64 6.02 9.19
CA LYS A 245 -11.35 5.32 10.26
C LYS A 245 -10.76 5.62 11.64
N THR A 246 -9.44 5.72 11.75
CA THR A 246 -8.75 5.93 13.03
C THR A 246 -8.73 7.39 13.48
N HIS A 247 -8.43 8.34 12.59
CA HIS A 247 -8.38 9.77 12.89
C HIS A 247 -9.04 10.60 11.77
N PRO A 248 -10.38 10.63 11.71
CA PRO A 248 -11.10 11.31 10.63
C PRO A 248 -10.79 12.80 10.55
N ALA A 249 -10.63 13.49 11.68
CA ALA A 249 -10.30 14.92 11.72
C ALA A 249 -9.02 15.25 10.93
N ILE A 250 -8.03 14.34 10.95
CA ILE A 250 -6.74 14.50 10.26
C ILE A 250 -6.84 14.10 8.78
N PHE A 251 -7.49 12.97 8.47
CA PHE A 251 -7.37 12.33 7.16
C PHE A 251 -8.59 12.43 6.23
N THR A 252 -9.72 12.98 6.67
CA THR A 252 -10.95 13.10 5.85
C THR A 252 -10.67 13.77 4.50
N TYR A 253 -9.84 14.81 4.50
CA TYR A 253 -9.48 15.60 3.31
C TYR A 253 -8.27 15.07 2.54
N ALA A 254 -7.70 13.92 2.95
CA ALA A 254 -6.56 13.30 2.31
C ALA A 254 -6.95 12.75 0.93
N GLY A 255 -6.05 12.90 -0.05
CA GLY A 255 -6.26 12.39 -1.39
C GLY A 255 -5.03 12.56 -2.28
N PRO A 256 -5.12 12.19 -3.57
CA PRO A 256 -4.06 12.45 -4.54
C PRO A 256 -3.78 13.96 -4.70
N ARG A 257 -2.65 14.32 -5.32
CA ARG A 257 -2.23 15.73 -5.48
C ARG A 257 -3.30 16.68 -6.00
N CYS A 258 -4.19 16.23 -6.91
CA CYS A 258 -5.30 17.06 -7.39
C CYS A 258 -6.24 17.48 -6.25
N VAL A 259 -6.57 16.57 -5.34
CA VAL A 259 -7.44 16.80 -4.18
C VAL A 259 -6.72 17.64 -3.15
N LEU A 260 -5.44 17.35 -2.86
CA LEU A 260 -4.65 18.15 -1.91
C LEU A 260 -4.55 19.62 -2.34
N LEU A 261 -4.19 19.87 -3.60
CA LEU A 261 -4.03 21.24 -4.09
C LEU A 261 -5.36 21.97 -4.20
N GLU A 262 -6.41 21.29 -4.67
CA GLU A 262 -7.76 21.87 -4.71
C GLU A 262 -8.23 22.28 -3.31
N ASN A 263 -8.03 21.43 -2.30
CA ASN A 263 -8.41 21.72 -0.92
C ASN A 263 -7.60 22.84 -0.27
N ARG A 264 -6.42 23.18 -0.79
CA ARG A 264 -5.64 24.35 -0.36
C ARG A 264 -6.05 25.65 -1.07
N ALA A 265 -6.62 25.55 -2.27
CA ALA A 265 -7.01 26.71 -3.06
C ALA A 265 -8.42 27.23 -2.74
N ARG A 266 -9.29 26.38 -2.18
CA ARG A 266 -10.69 26.71 -1.88
C ARG A 266 -10.91 27.22 -0.45
N ILE A 267 -12.01 27.94 -0.26
CA ILE A 267 -12.42 28.52 1.04
C ILE A 267 -12.68 27.41 2.07
N SER A 268 -13.40 26.37 1.67
CA SER A 268 -13.78 25.25 2.53
C SER A 268 -13.34 23.94 1.90
N PRO A 269 -12.48 23.13 2.55
CA PRO A 269 -12.00 21.88 1.99
C PRO A 269 -13.14 20.88 1.82
N CYS A 270 -13.03 20.03 0.80
CA CYS A 270 -14.00 18.99 0.51
C CYS A 270 -13.37 17.60 0.70
N ASN A 271 -14.13 16.66 1.25
CA ASN A 271 -13.65 15.30 1.45
C ASN A 271 -13.52 14.57 0.10
N LEU A 272 -12.78 13.46 0.08
CA LEU A 272 -12.50 12.72 -1.14
C LEU A 272 -13.76 12.10 -1.74
N GLU A 273 -14.64 11.59 -0.88
CA GLU A 273 -15.88 10.92 -1.23
C GLU A 273 -16.82 11.84 -2.02
N ASP A 274 -16.94 13.11 -1.61
CA ASP A 274 -17.74 14.12 -2.29
C ASP A 274 -17.18 14.46 -3.69
N TYR A 275 -15.85 14.43 -3.89
CA TYR A 275 -15.28 14.53 -5.23
C TYR A 275 -15.62 13.30 -6.07
N LEU A 276 -15.51 12.10 -5.50
CA LEU A 276 -15.84 10.85 -6.18
C LEU A 276 -17.33 10.79 -6.56
N GLU A 277 -18.22 11.30 -5.72
CA GLU A 277 -19.67 11.31 -5.95
C GLU A 277 -20.14 12.48 -6.84
N GLY A 278 -19.29 13.50 -7.04
CA GLY A 278 -19.62 14.68 -7.84
C GLY A 278 -20.38 15.76 -7.09
N LYS A 279 -20.42 15.67 -5.76
CA LYS A 279 -20.92 16.71 -4.87
C LYS A 279 -19.97 17.91 -4.79
N CYS A 280 -18.68 17.69 -5.05
CA CYS A 280 -17.66 18.73 -5.16
C CYS A 280 -17.03 18.78 -6.56
N SER A 281 -17.01 19.98 -7.15
CA SER A 281 -16.31 20.27 -8.40
C SER A 281 -14.89 20.78 -8.12
N PHE A 282 -13.99 20.64 -9.10
CA PHE A 282 -12.64 21.22 -9.04
C PHE A 282 -12.66 22.67 -9.52
N THR A 283 -11.91 23.55 -8.86
CA THR A 283 -11.69 24.94 -9.27
C THR A 283 -10.42 25.09 -10.11
N ILE A 284 -9.42 24.24 -9.88
CA ILE A 284 -8.20 24.18 -10.70
C ILE A 284 -8.49 23.84 -12.16
N GLN A 285 -7.78 24.49 -13.09
CA GLN A 285 -7.95 24.26 -14.54
C GLN A 285 -7.40 22.91 -15.00
N ARG A 286 -6.37 22.41 -14.31
CA ARG A 286 -5.76 21.09 -14.52
C ARG A 286 -5.09 20.62 -13.23
N CYS A 287 -4.90 19.31 -13.09
CA CYS A 287 -4.09 18.77 -12.01
C CYS A 287 -2.58 18.83 -12.33
N PRO A 288 -1.70 18.56 -11.35
CA PRO A 288 -0.24 18.51 -11.57
C PRO A 288 0.22 17.51 -12.63
N GLU A 289 -0.55 16.44 -12.87
CA GLU A 289 -0.29 15.43 -13.91
C GLU A 289 -0.92 15.80 -15.26
N LEU A 290 -1.29 17.09 -15.42
CA LEU A 290 -1.82 17.69 -16.64
C LEU A 290 -3.20 17.17 -17.09
N VAL A 291 -3.94 16.49 -16.21
CA VAL A 291 -5.34 16.10 -16.48
C VAL A 291 -6.22 17.35 -16.44
N PRO A 292 -6.98 17.67 -17.50
CA PRO A 292 -7.83 18.85 -17.55
C PRO A 292 -9.00 18.73 -16.58
N LYS A 293 -9.50 19.86 -16.08
CA LYS A 293 -10.53 19.98 -15.03
C LYS A 293 -11.71 19.02 -15.21
N ASP A 294 -12.28 18.96 -16.40
CA ASP A 294 -13.43 18.12 -16.78
C ASP A 294 -13.14 16.61 -16.64
N LYS A 295 -11.87 16.20 -16.71
CA LYS A 295 -11.44 14.79 -16.61
C LYS A 295 -10.84 14.42 -15.25
N ILE A 296 -10.64 15.38 -14.33
CA ILE A 296 -10.02 15.07 -13.02
C ILE A 296 -10.88 14.06 -12.25
N GLN A 297 -12.20 14.23 -12.26
CA GLN A 297 -13.11 13.37 -11.51
C GLN A 297 -13.12 11.92 -12.04
N SER A 298 -13.20 11.73 -13.36
CA SER A 298 -13.17 10.39 -13.96
C SER A 298 -11.83 9.70 -13.72
N CYS A 299 -10.73 10.45 -13.82
CA CYS A 299 -9.40 9.99 -13.45
C CYS A 299 -9.32 9.56 -11.97
N LEU A 300 -9.93 10.33 -11.06
CA LEU A 300 -9.99 10.02 -9.63
C LEU A 300 -10.78 8.73 -9.35
N LYS A 301 -11.95 8.57 -9.99
CA LYS A 301 -12.76 7.34 -9.91
C LYS A 301 -11.98 6.13 -10.37
N SER A 302 -11.27 6.23 -11.49
CA SER A 302 -10.43 5.14 -11.97
C SER A 302 -9.27 4.85 -11.03
N ALA A 303 -8.63 5.86 -10.44
CA ALA A 303 -7.53 5.65 -9.49
C ALA A 303 -7.99 4.89 -8.23
N ALA A 304 -9.24 5.11 -7.80
CA ALA A 304 -9.84 4.48 -6.63
C ALA A 304 -10.27 3.02 -6.85
N HIS A 305 -10.74 2.67 -8.06
CA HIS A 305 -11.39 1.37 -8.32
C HIS A 305 -10.57 0.44 -9.22
N ASN A 306 -9.67 0.97 -10.06
CA ASN A 306 -8.98 0.16 -11.07
C ASN A 306 -7.54 -0.15 -10.63
N PRO A 307 -7.17 -1.43 -10.46
CA PRO A 307 -5.81 -1.84 -10.22
C PRO A 307 -5.00 -1.99 -11.53
N ALA A 308 -5.53 -1.66 -12.70
CA ALA A 308 -4.73 -1.45 -13.90
C ALA A 308 -4.30 0.03 -14.04
N PRO A 309 -3.11 0.33 -14.60
CA PRO A 309 -2.82 1.69 -15.07
C PRO A 309 -3.91 2.09 -16.09
N LEU A 310 -4.34 3.35 -16.07
CA LEU A 310 -5.15 3.89 -17.17
C LEU A 310 -4.29 3.90 -18.44
N ASP A 311 -4.45 2.88 -19.27
CA ASP A 311 -3.97 2.86 -20.65
C ASP A 311 -4.76 3.91 -21.44
N THR A 312 -4.34 5.18 -21.40
CA THR A 312 -4.85 6.24 -22.31
C THR A 312 -3.99 7.52 -22.35
N PHE A 313 -2.75 7.48 -21.86
CA PHE A 313 -1.82 8.56 -22.16
C PHE A 313 -0.51 7.96 -22.62
N SER A 314 -0.47 7.67 -23.91
CA SER A 314 0.74 7.52 -24.72
C SER A 314 1.81 8.49 -24.22
N ARG A 315 3.01 7.97 -23.96
CA ARG A 315 4.21 8.80 -23.91
C ARG A 315 4.39 9.53 -25.23
#